data_AF-A0AAJ6HY80-F1
#
_entry.id   AF-A0AAJ6HY80-F1
#
_cell.length_a   1.000
_cell.length_b   1.000
_cell.length_c   1.000
_cell.angle_alpha   90.00
_cell.angle_beta   90.00
_cell.angle_gamma   90.00
#
_symmetry.space_group_name_H-M   'P 1'
#
loop_
_entity.id
_entity.type
_entity.pdbx_description
1 polymer ?
#
loop_
_entity_poly.entity_id
_entity_poly.type
_entity_poly.pdbx_seq_one_letter_code
_entity_poly.pdbx_strand_id
1 'polypeptide(L)'
;MSEPVAGPAEILGSAPVIEALAALEHERWAHWQRYLHGQGELGEDGSITIPAALVGRWARQMATPYVELSEDEKESDREQVRRYLPVIVAAMRGAGDGTCCRH
;
A
#
# COMPACT_ATOMS: atom_id res chain seq x y z
N MET A 1 24.22 -31.36 6.39
CA MET A 1 22.94 -31.33 5.62
C MET A 1 22.50 -29.87 5.65
N SER A 2 22.47 -29.18 4.50
CA SER A 2 21.98 -27.81 4.47
C SER A 2 20.47 -27.81 4.69
N GLU A 3 19.98 -26.94 5.58
CA GLU A 3 18.54 -26.75 5.75
C GLU A 3 17.91 -26.18 4.47
N PRO A 4 16.65 -26.52 4.18
CA PRO A 4 15.94 -25.92 3.06
C PRO A 4 15.80 -24.41 3.29
N VAL A 5 16.22 -23.62 2.31
CA VAL A 5 15.99 -22.17 2.31
C VAL A 5 14.51 -21.94 2.07
N ALA A 6 13.88 -21.14 2.94
CA ALA A 6 12.47 -20.75 2.81
C ALA A 6 12.19 -20.14 1.43
N GLY A 7 11.07 -20.51 0.83
CA GLY A 7 10.65 -19.97 -0.45
C GLY A 7 10.18 -18.51 -0.36
N PRO A 8 10.13 -17.74 -1.46
CA PRO A 8 9.67 -16.35 -1.46
C PRO A 8 8.30 -16.14 -0.80
N ALA A 9 7.36 -17.06 -1.04
CA ALA A 9 6.03 -16.99 -0.45
C ALA A 9 6.04 -17.19 1.08
N GLU A 10 6.92 -18.05 1.59
CA GLU A 10 7.09 -18.29 3.02
C GLU A 10 7.75 -17.09 3.71
N ILE A 11 8.78 -16.50 3.08
CA ILE A 11 9.45 -15.29 3.56
C ILE A 11 8.48 -14.12 3.64
N LEU A 12 7.77 -13.83 2.54
CA LEU A 12 6.82 -12.71 2.47
C LEU A 12 5.56 -12.94 3.31
N GLY A 13 5.21 -14.21 3.57
CA GLY A 13 4.11 -14.59 4.45
C GLY A 13 4.48 -14.66 5.94
N SER A 14 5.75 -14.44 6.30
CA SER A 14 6.18 -14.45 7.69
C SER A 14 5.56 -13.29 8.48
N ALA A 15 5.23 -13.51 9.76
CA ALA A 15 4.57 -12.51 10.59
C ALA A 15 5.29 -11.15 10.61
N PRO A 16 6.63 -11.05 10.75
CA PRO A 16 7.31 -9.76 10.75
C PRO A 16 7.18 -9.01 9.41
N VAL A 17 7.20 -9.73 8.28
CA VAL A 17 7.06 -9.11 6.96
C VAL A 17 5.61 -8.67 6.73
N ILE A 18 4.64 -9.50 7.12
CA ILE A 18 3.22 -9.14 7.04
C ILE A 18 2.92 -7.90 7.90
N GLU A 19 3.43 -7.81 9.12
CA GLU A 19 3.24 -6.63 9.98
C GLU A 19 3.87 -5.36 9.36
N ALA A 20 5.07 -5.48 8.78
CA ALA A 20 5.71 -4.36 8.10
C ALA A 20 4.93 -3.89 6.86
N LEU A 21 4.40 -4.82 6.06
CA LEU A 21 3.56 -4.50 4.89
C LEU A 21 2.19 -3.94 5.32
N ALA A 22 1.60 -4.46 6.39
CA ALA A 22 0.34 -3.99 6.93
C ALA A 22 0.45 -2.56 7.49
N ALA A 23 1.58 -2.22 8.14
CA ALA A 23 1.85 -0.86 8.58
C ALA A 23 1.89 0.13 7.40
N LEU A 24 2.52 -0.24 6.29
CA LEU A 24 2.53 0.57 5.06
C LEU A 24 1.13 0.70 4.42
N GLU A 25 0.35 -0.38 4.41
CA GLU A 25 -1.05 -0.35 3.97
C GLU A 25 -1.89 0.59 4.82
N HIS A 26 -1.74 0.51 6.14
CA HIS A 26 -2.45 1.41 7.05
C HIS A 26 -2.06 2.88 6.82
N GLU A 27 -0.77 3.18 6.65
CA GLU A 27 -0.32 4.53 6.33
C GLU A 27 -0.91 5.03 5.00
N ARG A 28 -0.93 4.17 3.96
CA ARG A 28 -1.55 4.49 2.67
C ARG A 28 -3.04 4.81 2.82
N TRP A 29 -3.78 3.96 3.53
CA TRP A 29 -5.20 4.16 3.81
C TRP A 29 -5.40 5.48 4.57
N ALA A 30 -4.67 5.71 5.66
CA ALA A 30 -4.79 6.92 6.46
C ALA A 30 -4.45 8.19 5.67
N HIS A 31 -3.48 8.14 4.75
CA HIS A 31 -3.16 9.24 3.85
C HIS A 31 -4.35 9.58 2.93
N TRP A 32 -4.93 8.58 2.26
CA TRP A 32 -6.08 8.80 1.38
C TRP A 32 -7.34 9.23 2.12
N GLN A 33 -7.59 8.70 3.33
CA GLN A 33 -8.68 9.15 4.18
C GLN A 33 -8.54 10.64 4.52
N ARG A 34 -7.34 11.07 4.96
CA ARG A 34 -7.08 12.49 5.24
C ARG A 34 -7.22 13.36 4.01
N TYR A 35 -6.75 12.91 2.85
CA TYR A 35 -6.91 13.64 1.59
C TYR A 35 -8.40 13.82 1.26
N LEU A 36 -9.17 12.73 1.24
CA LEU A 36 -10.61 12.74 0.94
C LEU A 36 -11.37 13.65 1.92
N HIS A 37 -11.14 13.49 3.23
CA HIS A 37 -11.77 14.32 4.25
C HIS A 37 -11.41 15.80 4.09
N GLY A 38 -10.16 16.10 3.71
CA GLY A 38 -9.69 17.47 3.46
C GLY A 38 -10.21 18.08 2.15
N GLN A 39 -10.85 17.31 1.27
CA GLN A 39 -11.50 17.84 0.07
C GLN A 39 -12.97 18.24 0.30
N GLY A 40 -13.56 17.85 1.44
CA GLY A 40 -14.96 18.12 1.74
C GLY A 40 -15.16 19.18 2.81
N GLU A 41 -16.41 19.63 2.94
CA GLU A 41 -16.85 20.54 3.99
C GLU A 41 -17.37 19.72 5.18
N LEU A 42 -16.81 19.94 6.37
CA LEU A 42 -17.24 19.29 7.61
C LEU A 42 -18.50 19.98 8.15
N GLY A 43 -19.61 19.25 8.22
CA GLY A 43 -20.86 19.69 8.82
C GLY A 43 -20.81 19.68 10.35
N GLU A 44 -21.73 20.42 10.98
CA GLU A 44 -21.85 20.50 12.44
C GLU A 44 -22.18 19.14 13.09
N ASP A 45 -22.80 18.24 12.34
CA ASP A 45 -23.13 16.87 12.74
C ASP A 45 -21.97 15.87 12.54
N GLY A 46 -20.82 16.35 12.07
CA GLY A 46 -19.65 15.53 11.75
C GLY A 46 -19.71 14.85 10.38
N SER A 47 -20.74 15.12 9.56
CA SER A 47 -20.78 14.69 8.17
C SER A 47 -19.75 15.43 7.31
N ILE A 48 -19.35 14.84 6.18
CA ILE A 48 -18.47 15.51 5.21
C ILE A 48 -19.20 15.59 3.88
N THR A 49 -19.40 16.80 3.40
CA THR A 49 -19.98 17.07 2.07
C THR A 49 -18.85 17.22 1.07
N ILE A 50 -18.74 16.28 0.12
CA ILE A 50 -17.70 16.28 -0.91
C ILE A 50 -18.24 16.99 -2.17
N PRO A 51 -17.48 17.91 -2.79
CA PRO A 51 -17.86 18.54 -4.05
C PRO A 51 -18.22 17.52 -5.14
N ALA A 52 -19.36 17.71 -5.81
CA ALA A 52 -19.87 16.80 -6.82
C ALA A 52 -18.86 16.50 -7.96
N ALA A 53 -18.03 17.48 -8.33
CA ALA A 53 -16.97 17.30 -9.33
C ALA A 53 -15.91 16.29 -8.90
N LEU A 54 -15.54 16.26 -7.61
CA LEU A 54 -14.59 15.30 -7.06
C LEU A 54 -15.22 13.91 -6.95
N VAL A 55 -16.47 13.84 -6.49
CA VAL A 55 -17.24 12.58 -6.48
C VAL A 55 -17.30 11.98 -7.87
N GLY A 56 -17.67 12.77 -8.89
CA GLY A 56 -17.74 12.30 -10.28
C GLY A 56 -16.38 11.88 -10.84
N ARG A 57 -15.31 12.63 -10.52
CA ARG A 57 -13.94 12.27 -10.92
C ARG A 57 -13.51 10.92 -10.32
N TRP A 58 -13.63 10.75 -9.02
CA TRP A 58 -13.22 9.50 -8.34
C TRP A 58 -14.10 8.33 -8.74
N ALA A 59 -15.42 8.53 -8.88
CA ALA A 59 -16.33 7.49 -9.38
C ALA A 59 -15.93 6.97 -10.76
N ARG A 60 -15.57 7.88 -11.68
CA ARG A 60 -15.01 7.49 -12.99
C ARG A 60 -13.73 6.69 -12.81
N GLN A 61 -12.76 7.19 -12.06
CA GLN A 61 -11.46 6.52 -11.86
C GLN A 61 -11.62 5.10 -11.30
N MET A 62 -12.48 4.92 -10.30
CA MET A 62 -12.77 3.61 -9.70
C MET A 62 -13.45 2.64 -10.67
N ALA A 63 -14.24 3.15 -11.62
CA ALA A 63 -14.93 2.33 -12.62
C ALA A 63 -14.07 2.05 -13.87
N THR A 64 -12.96 2.77 -14.07
CA THR A 64 -12.06 2.62 -15.21
C THR A 64 -11.00 1.55 -14.91
N PRO A 65 -10.85 0.50 -15.75
CA PRO A 65 -9.77 -0.47 -15.61
C PRO A 65 -8.40 0.22 -15.63
N TYR A 66 -7.44 -0.28 -14.84
CA TYR A 66 -6.10 0.33 -14.74
C TYR A 66 -5.45 0.62 -16.10
N VAL A 67 -5.56 -0.30 -17.06
CA VAL A 67 -4.96 -0.15 -18.39
C VAL A 67 -5.53 1.03 -19.18
N GLU A 68 -6.76 1.45 -18.87
CA GLU A 68 -7.51 2.54 -19.50
C GLU A 68 -7.38 3.87 -18.74
N LEU A 69 -6.77 3.88 -17.55
CA LEU A 69 -6.45 5.13 -16.83
C LEU A 69 -5.44 5.96 -17.62
N SER A 70 -5.50 7.29 -17.43
CA SER A 70 -4.45 8.18 -17.93
C SER A 70 -3.11 7.88 -17.26
N GLU A 71 -2.00 8.27 -17.89
CA GLU A 71 -0.68 7.99 -17.31
C GLU A 71 -0.44 8.71 -15.97
N ASP A 72 -1.04 9.87 -15.74
CA ASP A 72 -0.97 10.58 -14.45
C ASP A 72 -1.73 9.83 -13.36
N GLU A 73 -2.90 9.28 -13.69
CA GLU A 73 -3.70 8.47 -12.76
C GLU A 73 -2.94 7.17 -12.42
N LYS A 74 -2.39 6.49 -13.42
CA LYS A 74 -1.54 5.31 -13.21
C LYS A 74 -0.28 5.64 -12.42
N GLU A 75 0.31 6.82 -12.60
CA GLU A 75 1.51 7.21 -11.87
C GLU A 75 1.21 7.33 -10.37
N SER A 76 0.04 7.86 -10.00
CA SER A 76 -0.39 7.89 -8.60
C SER A 76 -0.45 6.50 -7.98
N ASP A 77 -0.98 5.50 -8.70
CA ASP A 77 -0.99 4.11 -8.25
C ASP A 77 0.44 3.53 -8.13
N ARG A 78 1.29 3.78 -9.13
CA ARG A 78 2.69 3.32 -9.14
C ARG A 78 3.48 3.90 -7.98
N GLU A 79 3.29 5.18 -7.65
CA GLU A 79 3.91 5.82 -6.48
C GLU A 79 3.56 5.10 -5.18
N GLN A 80 2.29 4.69 -5.00
CA GLN A 80 1.89 3.94 -3.82
C GLN A 80 2.56 2.56 -3.78
N VAL A 81 2.62 1.83 -4.89
CA VAL A 81 3.28 0.51 -4.97
C VAL A 81 4.78 0.61 -4.66
N ARG A 82 5.46 1.64 -5.16
CA ARG A 82 6.91 1.82 -4.94
C ARG A 82 7.27 1.93 -3.46
N ARG A 83 6.35 2.35 -2.58
CA ARG A 83 6.57 2.43 -1.13
C ARG A 83 6.73 1.05 -0.47
N TYR A 84 6.20 -0.02 -1.06
CA TYR A 84 6.30 -1.39 -0.55
C TYR A 84 7.62 -2.06 -0.94
N LEU A 85 8.20 -1.65 -2.08
CA LEU A 85 9.37 -2.31 -2.65
C LEU A 85 10.57 -2.40 -1.70
N PRO A 86 10.92 -1.37 -0.91
CA PRO A 86 12.02 -1.48 0.04
C PRO A 86 11.83 -2.61 1.07
N VAL A 87 10.61 -2.79 1.59
CA VAL A 87 10.29 -3.85 2.57
C VAL A 87 10.38 -5.22 1.92
N ILE A 88 9.81 -5.37 0.72
CA ILE A 88 9.87 -6.63 -0.05
C ILE A 88 11.32 -7.00 -0.36
N VAL A 89 12.12 -6.04 -0.85
CA VAL A 89 13.53 -6.26 -1.17
C VAL A 89 14.34 -6.60 0.08
N ALA A 90 14.09 -5.93 1.20
CA ALA A 90 14.76 -6.22 2.47
C ALA A 90 14.44 -7.64 2.96
N ALA A 91 13.17 -8.06 2.90
CA ALA A 91 12.75 -9.41 3.27
C ALA A 91 13.45 -10.48 2.40
N MET A 92 13.50 -10.25 1.09
CA MET A 92 14.14 -11.16 0.14
C MET A 92 15.66 -11.24 0.30
N ARG A 93 16.32 -10.15 0.73
CA ARG A 93 17.76 -10.11 1.02
C ARG A 93 18.10 -10.76 2.36
N GLY A 94 17.32 -10.49 3.40
CA GLY A 94 17.53 -11.04 4.75
C GLY A 94 17.40 -12.57 4.81
N ALA A 95 16.68 -13.18 3.86
CA ALA A 95 16.63 -14.63 3.70
C ALA A 95 17.89 -15.23 3.04
N GLY A 96 18.69 -14.42 2.34
CA GLY A 96 19.97 -14.83 1.75
C GLY A 96 21.14 -14.76 2.72
N ASP A 97 21.02 -13.96 3.77
CA ASP A 97 22.07 -13.69 4.76
C ASP A 97 21.90 -14.58 5.99
N GLY A 98 21.84 -15.91 5.80
CA GLY A 98 21.58 -16.99 6.79
C GLY A 98 22.34 -16.92 8.12
N THR A 99 22.14 -15.84 8.86
CA THR A 99 22.72 -15.56 10.15
C THR A 99 21.73 -16.09 11.16
N CYS A 100 21.80 -17.41 11.29
CA CYS A 100 21.39 -18.12 12.49
C CYS A 100 21.87 -17.31 13.71
N CYS A 101 20.94 -16.66 14.42
CA CYS A 101 21.16 -16.23 15.79
C CYS A 101 21.32 -17.49 16.66
N ARG A 102 22.53 -18.05 16.68
CA ARG A 102 22.96 -18.98 17.72
C ARG A 102 23.35 -18.15 18.94
N HIS A 103 22.60 -18.35 20.01
CA HIS A 103 22.98 -17.97 21.38
C HIS A 103 24.18 -18.81 21.82
#